data_AF-A0A134BDE1-F1
#
_entry.id   AF-A0A134BDE1-F1
#
_cell.length_a   1.000
_cell.length_b   1.000
_cell.length_c   1.000
_cell.angle_alpha   90.00
_cell.angle_beta   90.00
_cell.angle_gamma   90.00
#
_symmetry.space_group_name_H-M   'P 1'
#
loop_
_entity.id
_entity.type
_entity.pdbx_description
1 polymer ?
#
loop_
_entity_poly.entity_id
_entity_poly.type
_entity_poly.pdbx_seq_one_letter_code
_entity_poly.pdbx_strand_id
1 'polypeptide(L)'
;MKKTILRVAMSSLFLGFVTLSAAFLSSCDKEKERPEPISGSFPSKHPISGFFRIIKAEATLTPVEKTPQKDRSDYLCWEIVPGSEVRHSIIRDKEKVSQIYKERKMREDVTFYSVIGPFNTLGVYGLQAMTLSFTRDADHVVTDLSSQALLSYEHLYKTYYEREPLAPGAETSYYRFLAHEVGPKTIREEASLTSLTPKDLWWTFWGYYLNSEFTTRDASAYLYLKKDAVDLTAGKLVLTFVRDEGNPVKVELPTK
;
A
#
# COMPACT_ATOMS: atom_id res chain seq x y z
N MET A 1 35.10 76.28 -24.38
CA MET A 1 34.18 76.15 -25.53
C MET A 1 33.41 74.84 -25.42
N LYS A 2 32.06 74.91 -25.42
CA LYS A 2 31.03 73.82 -25.47
C LYS A 2 31.08 72.77 -24.33
N LYS A 3 30.00 72.39 -23.62
CA LYS A 3 28.56 72.70 -23.61
C LYS A 3 27.98 72.27 -22.23
N THR A 4 26.96 72.99 -21.78
CA THR A 4 26.04 72.68 -20.68
C THR A 4 24.94 71.68 -21.11
N ILE A 5 24.31 70.98 -20.14
CA ILE A 5 22.91 70.48 -19.99
C ILE A 5 22.99 69.20 -19.10
N LEU A 6 22.56 69.11 -17.83
CA LEU A 6 21.31 69.36 -17.07
C LEU A 6 20.36 68.13 -16.95
N ARG A 7 20.21 67.64 -15.70
CA ARG A 7 19.08 66.92 -15.01
C ARG A 7 18.62 65.56 -15.60
N VAL A 8 18.16 64.55 -14.84
CA VAL A 8 17.12 64.42 -13.77
C VAL A 8 17.42 63.08 -13.04
N ALA A 9 17.65 63.01 -11.73
CA ALA A 9 16.73 62.83 -10.58
C ALA A 9 16.05 61.44 -10.42
N MET A 10 15.97 61.06 -9.12
CA MET A 10 15.12 60.07 -8.44
C MET A 10 15.64 58.64 -8.27
N SER A 11 16.12 58.30 -7.07
CA SER A 11 15.36 57.79 -5.90
C SER A 11 15.28 56.25 -5.98
N SER A 12 15.95 55.49 -5.11
CA SER A 12 15.40 55.21 -3.76
C SER A 12 16.40 54.38 -2.93
N LEU A 13 16.19 54.48 -1.61
CA LEU A 13 17.09 54.26 -0.48
C LEU A 13 17.70 52.85 -0.30
N PHE A 14 18.97 52.88 0.11
CA PHE A 14 19.65 51.87 0.93
C PHE A 14 19.31 52.05 2.42
N LEU A 15 18.99 50.95 3.12
CA LEU A 15 19.28 50.69 4.53
C LEU A 15 19.61 49.18 4.60
N GLY A 16 20.68 48.66 5.20
CA GLY A 16 21.58 49.19 6.21
C GLY A 16 21.60 48.27 7.44
N PHE A 17 22.45 47.23 7.39
CA PHE A 17 23.14 46.50 8.47
C PHE A 17 22.41 45.93 9.72
N VAL A 18 22.39 44.59 9.78
CA VAL A 18 22.89 43.67 10.83
C VAL A 18 23.10 44.21 12.26
N THR A 19 22.49 43.55 13.26
CA THR A 19 23.22 43.09 14.46
C THR A 19 22.70 41.74 14.97
N LEU A 20 23.67 40.87 15.19
CA LEU A 20 23.60 39.50 15.66
C LEU A 20 23.61 39.49 17.21
N SER A 21 22.82 38.64 17.85
CA SER A 21 23.07 38.23 19.23
C SER A 21 22.72 36.75 19.35
N ALA A 22 23.75 35.92 19.21
CA ALA A 22 23.71 34.51 19.51
C ALA A 22 23.79 34.34 21.04
N ALA A 23 22.78 33.72 21.63
CA ALA A 23 22.90 33.04 22.91
C ALA A 23 22.67 31.55 22.64
N PHE A 24 23.74 30.77 22.84
CA PHE A 24 23.78 29.31 22.71
C PHE A 24 23.12 28.65 23.94
N LEU A 25 22.39 27.55 23.66
CA LEU A 25 22.18 26.37 24.50
C LEU A 25 21.17 26.44 25.66
N SER A 26 19.94 26.06 25.35
CA SER A 26 19.35 24.89 26.02
C SER A 26 18.65 24.01 24.97
N SER A 27 19.37 22.97 24.53
CA SER A 27 18.79 21.89 23.75
C SER A 27 18.00 21.00 24.69
N CYS A 28 16.77 21.40 25.01
CA CYS A 28 15.74 20.40 25.27
C CYS A 28 15.22 19.99 23.90
N ASP A 29 15.54 18.76 23.48
CA ASP A 29 14.75 18.06 22.48
C ASP A 29 13.31 18.06 22.98
N LYS A 30 12.53 19.07 22.55
CA LYS A 30 11.09 18.95 22.57
C LYS A 30 10.80 17.83 21.60
N GLU A 31 10.33 16.69 22.13
CA GLU A 31 9.44 15.81 21.38
C GLU A 31 8.57 16.70 20.52
N LYS A 32 8.70 16.59 19.18
CA LYS A 32 7.81 17.31 18.27
C LYS A 32 6.40 16.91 18.68
N GLU A 33 5.71 17.82 19.37
CA GLU A 33 4.31 17.66 19.75
C GLU A 33 3.58 17.14 18.51
N ARG A 34 2.93 15.98 18.69
CA ARG A 34 2.11 15.43 17.62
C ARG A 34 1.10 16.52 17.26
N PRO A 35 1.00 16.92 15.98
CA PRO A 35 0.09 17.97 15.60
C PRO A 35 -1.32 17.56 16.01
N GLU A 36 -2.00 18.42 16.77
CA GLU A 36 -3.40 18.24 17.14
C GLU A 36 -4.26 18.05 15.87
N PRO A 37 -5.34 17.25 15.92
CA PRO A 37 -6.22 17.08 14.78
C PRO A 37 -6.78 18.42 14.29
N ILE A 38 -6.66 18.68 12.98
CA ILE A 38 -7.19 19.90 12.36
C ILE A 38 -8.73 19.91 12.47
N SER A 39 -9.31 21.05 12.85
CA SER A 39 -10.76 21.27 12.84
C SER A 39 -11.35 20.95 11.46
N GLY A 40 -12.33 20.05 11.40
CA GLY A 40 -12.91 19.53 10.16
C GLY A 40 -12.39 18.14 9.72
N SER A 41 -11.58 17.48 10.54
CA SER A 41 -11.13 16.11 10.31
C SER A 41 -12.18 15.06 10.70
N PHE A 42 -12.17 13.93 9.99
CA PHE A 42 -13.04 12.77 10.22
C PHE A 42 -12.30 11.74 11.08
N PRO A 43 -12.72 11.52 12.35
CA PRO A 43 -12.11 10.53 13.21
C PRO A 43 -12.60 9.11 12.87
N SER A 44 -11.73 8.13 12.99
CA SER A 44 -12.07 6.70 12.96
C SER A 44 -11.14 5.91 13.86
N LYS A 45 -11.66 4.83 14.45
CA LYS A 45 -10.84 3.85 15.18
C LYS A 45 -10.11 2.88 14.25
N HIS A 46 -10.44 2.87 12.96
CA HIS A 46 -9.89 1.94 11.99
C HIS A 46 -9.43 2.65 10.71
N PRO A 47 -8.26 2.29 10.16
CA PRO A 47 -7.71 2.88 8.94
C PRO A 47 -8.35 2.32 7.65
N ILE A 48 -9.17 1.28 7.79
CA ILE A 48 -9.97 0.66 6.73
C ILE A 48 -11.42 1.08 6.97
N SER A 49 -12.19 1.25 5.90
CA SER A 49 -13.62 1.61 5.95
C SER A 49 -14.55 0.57 5.34
N GLY A 50 -13.98 -0.53 4.84
CA GLY A 50 -14.75 -1.62 4.28
C GLY A 50 -13.86 -2.68 3.66
N PHE A 51 -14.48 -3.59 2.93
CA PHE A 51 -13.80 -4.73 2.34
C PHE A 51 -14.30 -5.03 0.93
N PHE A 52 -13.39 -5.46 0.08
CA PHE A 52 -13.69 -5.92 -1.27
C PHE A 52 -13.45 -7.42 -1.42
N ARG A 53 -14.18 -8.03 -2.34
CA ARG A 53 -13.94 -9.40 -2.78
C ARG A 53 -13.17 -9.37 -4.10
N ILE A 54 -12.18 -10.25 -4.24
CA ILE A 54 -11.48 -10.45 -5.51
C ILE A 54 -12.41 -11.22 -6.45
N ILE A 55 -12.71 -10.65 -7.62
CA ILE A 55 -13.58 -11.27 -8.64
C ILE A 55 -12.83 -11.60 -9.94
N LYS A 56 -11.72 -10.91 -10.20
CA LYS A 56 -10.76 -11.18 -11.26
C LYS A 56 -9.36 -10.77 -10.78
N ALA A 57 -8.32 -11.15 -11.50
CA ALA A 57 -6.97 -10.66 -11.25
C ALA A 57 -6.27 -10.43 -12.58
N GLU A 58 -5.44 -9.40 -12.61
CA GLU A 58 -4.57 -9.09 -13.72
C GLU A 58 -3.13 -9.30 -13.24
N ALA A 59 -2.32 -9.91 -14.10
CA ALA A 59 -0.92 -10.16 -13.83
C ALA A 59 -0.09 -9.56 -14.97
N THR A 60 0.90 -8.76 -14.63
CA THR A 60 1.82 -8.17 -15.60
C THR A 60 3.22 -8.66 -15.30
N LEU A 61 3.92 -9.20 -16.32
CA LEU A 61 5.32 -9.56 -16.18
C LEU A 61 6.13 -8.27 -16.01
N THR A 62 6.80 -8.12 -14.88
CA THR A 62 7.48 -6.88 -14.48
C THR A 62 8.98 -7.13 -14.39
N PRO A 63 9.83 -6.30 -15.03
CA PRO A 63 11.27 -6.38 -14.85
C PRO A 63 11.65 -6.24 -13.37
N VAL A 64 12.49 -7.14 -12.87
CA VAL A 64 12.86 -7.19 -11.45
C VAL A 64 13.49 -5.87 -10.98
N GLU A 65 14.19 -5.16 -11.86
CA GLU A 65 14.83 -3.88 -11.56
C GLU A 65 13.82 -2.75 -11.23
N LYS A 66 12.58 -2.91 -11.68
CA LYS A 66 11.46 -2.00 -11.39
C LYS A 66 10.71 -2.37 -10.10
N THR A 67 11.06 -3.48 -9.47
CA THR A 67 10.42 -3.95 -8.24
C THR A 67 11.16 -3.43 -7.00
N PRO A 68 10.55 -3.52 -5.81
CA PRO A 68 11.23 -3.23 -4.55
C PRO A 68 12.40 -4.19 -4.24
N GLN A 69 12.45 -5.38 -4.86
CA GLN A 69 13.43 -6.45 -4.63
C GLN A 69 14.47 -6.53 -5.74
N LYS A 70 15.35 -5.52 -5.82
CA LYS A 70 16.30 -5.34 -6.93
C LYS A 70 17.37 -6.43 -7.08
N ASP A 71 17.55 -7.28 -6.06
CA ASP A 71 18.58 -8.34 -6.00
C ASP A 71 18.11 -9.72 -6.52
N ARG A 72 16.86 -9.85 -6.98
CA ARG A 72 16.26 -11.12 -7.44
C ARG A 72 16.41 -11.38 -8.95
N SER A 73 17.58 -11.08 -9.53
CA SER A 73 17.78 -11.16 -10.99
C SER A 73 17.58 -12.56 -11.60
N ASP A 74 17.68 -13.62 -10.79
CA ASP A 74 17.42 -15.01 -11.16
C ASP A 74 15.92 -15.40 -11.10
N TYR A 75 15.05 -14.47 -10.74
CA TYR A 75 13.61 -14.66 -10.66
C TYR A 75 12.87 -14.04 -11.85
N LEU A 76 11.74 -14.64 -12.17
CA LEU A 76 10.62 -14.03 -12.87
C LEU A 76 9.75 -13.31 -11.85
N CYS A 77 9.14 -12.19 -12.26
CA CYS A 77 8.31 -11.39 -11.37
C CYS A 77 7.03 -10.97 -12.07
N TRP A 78 5.89 -11.15 -11.41
CA TRP A 78 4.60 -10.62 -11.85
C TRP A 78 4.05 -9.64 -10.83
N GLU A 79 3.69 -8.45 -11.30
CA GLU A 79 2.83 -7.56 -10.54
C GLU A 79 1.40 -8.09 -10.57
N ILE A 80 0.78 -8.23 -9.41
CA ILE A 80 -0.55 -8.79 -9.25
C ILE A 80 -1.53 -7.69 -8.84
N VAL A 81 -2.51 -7.42 -9.70
CA VAL A 81 -3.54 -6.40 -9.48
C VAL A 81 -4.91 -7.08 -9.39
N PRO A 82 -5.55 -7.10 -8.20
CA PRO A 82 -6.84 -7.76 -8.04
C PRO A 82 -7.99 -6.89 -8.56
N GLY A 83 -8.70 -7.34 -9.59
CA GLY A 83 -10.00 -6.74 -9.91
C GLY A 83 -11.04 -7.14 -8.88
N SER A 84 -11.79 -6.16 -8.39
CA SER A 84 -12.59 -6.35 -7.19
C SER A 84 -14.01 -5.81 -7.30
N GLU A 85 -14.81 -6.25 -6.33
CA GLU A 85 -16.15 -5.74 -6.06
C GLU A 85 -16.22 -5.36 -4.57
N VAL A 86 -16.77 -4.19 -4.26
CA VAL A 86 -17.01 -3.80 -2.87
C VAL A 86 -18.03 -4.76 -2.25
N ARG A 87 -17.62 -5.48 -1.21
CA ARG A 87 -18.45 -6.50 -0.56
C ARG A 87 -19.14 -5.97 0.67
N HIS A 88 -18.40 -5.25 1.50
CA HIS A 88 -18.92 -4.63 2.73
C HIS A 88 -18.35 -3.22 2.89
N SER A 89 -19.14 -2.28 3.38
CA SER A 89 -18.68 -0.93 3.70
C SER A 89 -19.23 -0.46 5.03
N ILE A 90 -18.51 0.40 5.75
CA ILE A 90 -18.98 0.93 7.04
C ILE A 90 -20.26 1.76 6.89
N ILE A 91 -20.49 2.33 5.71
CA ILE A 91 -21.67 3.12 5.38
C ILE A 91 -22.90 2.22 5.21
N ARG A 92 -22.75 1.06 4.56
CA ARG A 92 -23.88 0.17 4.22
C ARG A 92 -24.05 -1.01 5.19
N ASP A 93 -22.95 -1.50 5.75
CA ASP A 93 -22.84 -2.80 6.42
C ASP A 93 -22.13 -2.68 7.78
N LYS A 94 -22.46 -1.65 8.56
CA LYS A 94 -21.74 -1.30 9.81
C LYS A 94 -21.53 -2.48 10.76
N GLU A 95 -22.58 -3.27 11.00
CA GLU A 95 -22.51 -4.43 11.90
C GLU A 95 -21.56 -5.50 11.40
N LYS A 96 -21.65 -5.84 10.10
CA LYS A 96 -20.76 -6.83 9.48
C LYS A 96 -19.32 -6.36 9.46
N VAL A 97 -19.09 -5.08 9.16
CA VAL A 97 -17.75 -4.47 9.21
C VAL A 97 -17.17 -4.52 10.62
N SER A 98 -17.96 -4.19 11.65
CA SER A 98 -17.54 -4.29 13.05
C SER A 98 -17.20 -5.73 13.46
N GLN A 99 -17.98 -6.71 13.02
CA GLN A 99 -17.68 -8.12 13.22
C GLN A 99 -16.32 -8.48 12.60
N ILE A 100 -16.07 -8.08 11.36
CA ILE A 100 -14.80 -8.37 10.68
C ILE A 100 -13.62 -7.71 11.42
N TYR A 101 -13.76 -6.48 11.94
CA TYR A 101 -12.69 -5.87 12.74
C TYR A 101 -12.33 -6.67 13.98
N LYS A 102 -13.32 -7.23 14.68
CA LYS A 102 -13.11 -8.14 15.81
C LYS A 102 -12.42 -9.42 15.39
N GLU A 103 -12.88 -10.07 14.32
CA GLU A 103 -12.27 -11.29 13.75
C GLU A 103 -10.81 -11.06 13.37
N ARG A 104 -10.52 -9.90 12.77
CA ARG A 104 -9.17 -9.50 12.36
C ARG A 104 -8.28 -9.00 13.49
N LYS A 105 -8.82 -8.88 14.70
CA LYS A 105 -8.15 -8.30 15.88
C LYS A 105 -7.56 -6.92 15.57
N MET A 106 -8.35 -6.09 14.87
CA MET A 106 -8.00 -4.70 14.60
C MET A 106 -7.95 -3.93 15.91
N ARG A 107 -6.92 -3.08 16.06
CA ARG A 107 -6.84 -2.16 17.19
C ARG A 107 -7.98 -1.14 17.12
N GLU A 108 -8.56 -0.84 18.28
CA GLU A 108 -9.62 0.18 18.49
C GLU A 108 -9.18 1.28 19.46
N ASP A 109 -7.99 1.13 20.04
CA ASP A 109 -7.41 2.01 21.04
C ASP A 109 -6.61 3.18 20.43
N VAL A 110 -6.56 3.28 19.11
CA VAL A 110 -5.93 4.39 18.37
C VAL A 110 -7.00 5.14 17.58
N THR A 111 -6.95 6.48 17.59
CA THR A 111 -7.82 7.32 16.74
C THR A 111 -7.04 7.83 15.53
N PHE A 112 -7.55 7.55 14.34
CA PHE A 112 -7.05 8.06 13.07
C PHE A 112 -7.90 9.25 12.62
N TYR A 113 -7.27 10.33 12.17
CA TYR A 113 -7.94 11.53 11.65
C TYR A 113 -7.64 11.72 10.16
N SER A 114 -8.69 11.82 9.34
CA SER A 114 -8.58 12.14 7.92
C SER A 114 -9.05 13.57 7.62
N VAL A 115 -8.24 14.38 6.93
CA VAL A 115 -8.59 15.77 6.57
C VAL A 115 -9.24 15.94 5.18
N ILE A 116 -9.30 14.89 4.34
CA ILE A 116 -9.90 14.97 2.98
C ILE A 116 -11.21 14.18 2.88
N GLY A 117 -11.75 13.68 3.99
CA GLY A 117 -13.06 13.02 4.00
C GLY A 117 -13.10 11.70 4.74
N PRO A 118 -14.27 11.05 4.77
CA PRO A 118 -14.42 9.72 5.35
C PRO A 118 -13.44 8.74 4.67
N PHE A 119 -12.92 7.82 5.48
CA PHE A 119 -11.95 6.82 5.05
C PHE A 119 -12.50 6.03 3.85
N ASN A 120 -11.73 5.95 2.77
CA ASN A 120 -12.11 5.26 1.54
C ASN A 120 -11.33 3.96 1.32
N THR A 121 -10.50 3.56 2.28
CA THR A 121 -9.62 2.41 2.09
C THR A 121 -10.33 1.11 2.37
N LEU A 122 -10.21 0.17 1.43
CA LEU A 122 -10.80 -1.16 1.51
C LEU A 122 -9.71 -2.23 1.59
N GLY A 123 -9.92 -3.22 2.45
CA GLY A 123 -9.07 -4.43 2.52
C GLY A 123 -9.73 -5.63 1.82
N VAL A 124 -8.95 -6.66 1.52
CA VAL A 124 -9.51 -7.88 0.93
C VAL A 124 -10.40 -8.66 1.91
N TYR A 125 -11.47 -9.28 1.41
CA TYR A 125 -12.40 -10.15 2.12
C TYR A 125 -12.40 -11.56 1.51
N GLY A 126 -12.40 -12.57 2.37
CA GLY A 126 -12.69 -13.95 1.99
C GLY A 126 -11.62 -14.69 1.19
N LEU A 127 -10.38 -14.16 1.11
CA LEU A 127 -9.28 -14.86 0.46
C LEU A 127 -8.69 -15.92 1.43
N GLN A 128 -8.74 -17.19 1.02
CA GLN A 128 -8.33 -18.34 1.83
C GLN A 128 -6.92 -18.83 1.50
N ALA A 129 -6.58 -18.85 0.21
CA ALA A 129 -5.26 -19.25 -0.26
C ALA A 129 -4.94 -18.59 -1.60
N MET A 130 -3.66 -18.54 -1.92
CA MET A 130 -3.15 -18.31 -3.26
C MET A 130 -2.30 -19.52 -3.63
N THR A 131 -2.49 -20.08 -4.83
CA THR A 131 -1.73 -21.25 -5.29
C THR A 131 -1.21 -21.00 -6.69
N LEU A 132 -0.01 -21.50 -6.98
CA LEU A 132 0.60 -21.42 -8.30
C LEU A 132 0.75 -22.82 -8.89
N SER A 133 0.22 -23.03 -10.08
CA SER A 133 0.39 -24.30 -10.80
C SER A 133 1.00 -24.07 -12.18
N PHE A 134 1.81 -25.02 -12.63
CA PHE A 134 2.28 -25.11 -14.00
C PHE A 134 1.66 -26.32 -14.69
N THR A 135 1.06 -26.11 -15.85
CA THR A 135 0.54 -27.18 -16.71
C THR A 135 1.45 -27.30 -17.91
N ARG A 136 2.11 -28.45 -18.06
CA ARG A 136 2.98 -28.73 -19.22
C ARG A 136 2.14 -29.01 -20.48
N ASP A 137 2.53 -28.45 -21.62
CA ASP A 137 1.77 -28.59 -22.86
C ASP A 137 1.83 -30.01 -23.44
N ALA A 138 2.98 -30.67 -23.33
CA ALA A 138 3.23 -31.96 -23.99
C ALA A 138 2.32 -33.10 -23.48
N ASP A 139 1.98 -33.09 -22.19
CA ASP A 139 1.25 -34.18 -21.54
C ASP A 139 0.22 -33.71 -20.51
N HIS A 140 -0.02 -32.41 -20.42
CA HIS A 140 -0.98 -31.78 -19.51
C HIS A 140 -0.78 -32.11 -18.03
N VAL A 141 0.42 -32.55 -17.63
CA VAL A 141 0.76 -32.77 -16.23
C VAL A 141 0.76 -31.43 -15.50
N VAL A 142 0.02 -31.38 -14.40
CA VAL A 142 -0.09 -30.21 -13.53
C VAL A 142 0.87 -30.39 -12.36
N THR A 143 1.77 -29.43 -12.18
CA THR A 143 2.71 -29.37 -11.07
C THR A 143 2.34 -28.20 -10.16
N ASP A 144 2.22 -28.45 -8.85
CA ASP A 144 2.08 -27.39 -7.86
C ASP A 144 3.44 -26.74 -7.57
N LEU A 145 3.51 -25.42 -7.72
CA LEU A 145 4.69 -24.60 -7.50
C LEU A 145 4.53 -23.65 -6.31
N SER A 146 3.45 -23.79 -5.53
CA SER A 146 3.11 -22.85 -4.46
C SER A 146 4.19 -22.74 -3.38
N SER A 147 4.95 -23.81 -3.12
CA SER A 147 6.08 -23.79 -2.17
C SER A 147 7.33 -23.11 -2.72
N GLN A 148 7.46 -23.01 -4.05
CA GLN A 148 8.58 -22.38 -4.73
C GLN A 148 8.31 -20.90 -5.06
N ALA A 149 7.03 -20.54 -5.14
CA ALA A 149 6.57 -19.19 -5.42
C ALA A 149 6.60 -18.33 -4.15
N LEU A 150 7.17 -17.13 -4.27
CA LEU A 150 7.27 -16.16 -3.20
C LEU A 150 6.36 -14.96 -3.49
N LEU A 151 5.53 -14.58 -2.53
CA LEU A 151 4.73 -13.37 -2.59
C LEU A 151 5.42 -12.30 -1.74
N SER A 152 5.76 -11.17 -2.38
CA SER A 152 6.14 -9.93 -1.71
C SER A 152 4.96 -8.99 -1.73
N TYR A 153 4.51 -8.51 -0.57
CA TYR A 153 3.31 -7.68 -0.49
C TYR A 153 3.40 -6.59 0.58
N GLU A 154 2.72 -5.48 0.35
CA GLU A 154 2.57 -4.40 1.33
C GLU A 154 1.62 -4.84 2.45
N HIS A 155 2.14 -5.02 3.67
CA HIS A 155 1.34 -5.46 4.80
C HIS A 155 0.68 -4.26 5.50
N LEU A 156 -0.60 -4.03 5.19
CA LEU A 156 -1.32 -2.82 5.63
C LEU A 156 -1.38 -2.67 7.15
N TYR A 157 -1.70 -3.74 7.88
CA TYR A 157 -1.78 -3.70 9.35
C TYR A 157 -0.45 -3.28 9.99
N LYS A 158 0.65 -3.97 9.64
CA LYS A 158 2.00 -3.64 10.11
C LYS A 158 2.38 -2.20 9.78
N THR A 159 2.04 -1.74 8.58
CA THR A 159 2.28 -0.35 8.15
C THR A 159 1.61 0.67 9.08
N TYR A 160 0.38 0.43 9.51
CA TYR A 160 -0.35 1.36 10.39
C TYR A 160 0.01 1.25 11.87
N TYR A 161 0.33 0.05 12.36
CA TYR A 161 0.44 -0.21 13.80
C TYR A 161 1.83 -0.57 14.31
N GLU A 162 2.69 -1.16 13.46
CA GLU A 162 4.00 -1.67 13.88
C GLU A 162 5.16 -0.81 13.40
N ARG A 163 4.98 -0.05 12.31
CA ARG A 163 6.04 0.82 11.78
C ARG A 163 6.45 1.93 12.74
N GLU A 164 5.47 2.60 13.31
CA GLU A 164 5.65 3.58 14.39
C GLU A 164 4.71 3.15 15.52
N PRO A 165 5.18 2.42 16.54
CA PRO A 165 4.33 1.92 17.60
C PRO A 165 3.52 3.04 18.26
N LEU A 166 2.20 2.98 18.12
CA LEU A 166 1.27 3.94 18.72
C LEU A 166 0.82 3.41 20.09
N ALA A 167 1.03 4.22 21.14
CA ALA A 167 0.52 3.94 22.48
C ALA A 167 -1.03 3.88 22.49
N PRO A 168 -1.65 3.11 23.40
CA PRO A 168 -3.09 3.17 23.61
C PRO A 168 -3.56 4.61 23.90
N GLY A 169 -4.68 5.02 23.30
CA GLY A 169 -5.20 6.38 23.36
C GLY A 169 -4.54 7.36 22.38
N ALA A 170 -3.53 6.92 21.61
CA ALA A 170 -2.88 7.78 20.64
C ALA A 170 -3.84 8.29 19.56
N GLU A 171 -3.62 9.55 19.18
CA GLU A 171 -4.22 10.19 18.02
C GLU A 171 -3.17 10.33 16.92
N THR A 172 -3.55 10.03 15.68
CA THR A 172 -2.66 10.15 14.52
C THR A 172 -3.41 10.59 13.28
N SER A 173 -2.69 11.23 12.35
CA SER A 173 -3.26 11.62 11.06
C SER A 173 -3.11 10.50 10.03
N TYR A 174 -4.18 10.26 9.29
CA TYR A 174 -4.22 9.34 8.17
C TYR A 174 -3.21 9.72 7.07
N TYR A 175 -2.98 11.03 6.87
CA TYR A 175 -2.09 11.57 5.83
C TYR A 175 -0.62 11.22 6.03
N ARG A 176 -0.18 10.94 7.26
CA ARG A 176 1.18 10.44 7.51
C ARG A 176 1.46 9.13 6.75
N PHE A 177 0.42 8.36 6.45
CA PHE A 177 0.53 7.07 5.77
C PHE A 177 0.12 7.12 4.30
N LEU A 178 -0.50 8.21 3.83
CA LEU A 178 -1.00 8.33 2.45
C LEU A 178 -0.34 9.42 1.60
N ALA A 179 0.40 10.38 2.18
CA ALA A 179 0.90 11.52 1.42
C ALA A 179 1.80 11.09 0.25
N HIS A 180 1.34 11.38 -0.96
CA HIS A 180 1.93 11.08 -2.27
C HIS A 180 3.29 11.76 -2.54
N GLU A 181 3.84 12.53 -1.61
CA GLU A 181 5.10 13.27 -1.83
C GLU A 181 6.34 12.59 -1.26
N VAL A 182 6.16 11.63 -0.35
CA VAL A 182 7.18 10.65 0.04
C VAL A 182 6.37 9.42 0.44
N GLY A 183 6.05 8.58 -0.55
CA GLY A 183 5.09 7.48 -0.37
C GLY A 183 5.33 6.70 0.94
N PRO A 184 4.29 6.12 1.57
CA PRO A 184 4.52 5.30 2.74
C PRO A 184 5.57 4.24 2.36
N LYS A 185 6.72 4.21 3.03
CA LYS A 185 7.56 3.01 3.13
C LYS A 185 6.72 1.93 3.83
N THR A 186 5.76 1.38 3.11
CA THR A 186 4.91 0.28 3.53
C THR A 186 5.83 -0.83 4.01
N ILE A 187 5.47 -1.45 5.13
CA ILE A 187 6.18 -2.66 5.55
C ILE A 187 5.85 -3.72 4.50
N ARG A 188 6.87 -4.23 3.83
CA ARG A 188 6.72 -5.34 2.89
C ARG A 188 7.09 -6.63 3.58
N GLU A 189 6.26 -7.64 3.40
CA GLU A 189 6.48 -8.98 3.89
C GLU A 189 6.72 -9.91 2.70
N GLU A 190 7.48 -10.96 2.95
CA GLU A 190 7.75 -12.00 1.97
C GLU A 190 7.42 -13.37 2.56
N ALA A 191 6.68 -14.16 1.81
CA ALA A 191 6.30 -15.50 2.23
C ALA A 191 6.13 -16.40 1.01
N SER A 192 6.40 -17.70 1.17
CA SER A 192 5.96 -18.69 0.18
C SER A 192 4.44 -18.73 0.14
N LEU A 193 3.84 -19.07 -1.02
CA LEU A 193 2.38 -19.17 -1.10
C LEU A 193 1.82 -20.22 -0.14
N THR A 194 2.55 -21.32 0.08
CA THR A 194 2.16 -22.38 1.03
C THR A 194 2.24 -21.98 2.50
N SER A 195 3.03 -20.95 2.84
CA SER A 195 3.15 -20.46 4.22
C SER A 195 2.14 -19.38 4.57
N LEU A 196 1.44 -18.80 3.60
CA LEU A 196 0.45 -17.76 3.84
C LEU A 196 -0.79 -18.36 4.51
N THR A 197 -1.13 -17.83 5.68
CA THR A 197 -2.39 -18.13 6.34
C THR A 197 -3.50 -17.21 5.80
N PRO A 198 -4.79 -17.56 5.98
CA PRO A 198 -5.89 -16.64 5.70
C PRO A 198 -5.74 -15.28 6.39
N LYS A 199 -5.12 -15.26 7.58
CA LYS A 199 -4.87 -14.01 8.32
C LYS A 199 -3.85 -13.13 7.61
N ASP A 200 -2.79 -13.70 7.06
CA ASP A 200 -1.78 -12.94 6.30
C ASP A 200 -2.43 -12.36 5.04
N LEU A 201 -3.26 -13.17 4.38
CA LEU A 201 -4.01 -12.81 3.18
C LEU A 201 -5.01 -11.67 3.39
N TRP A 202 -5.47 -11.40 4.61
CA TRP A 202 -6.34 -10.24 4.89
C TRP A 202 -5.69 -8.88 4.61
N TRP A 203 -4.36 -8.84 4.56
CA TRP A 203 -3.58 -7.61 4.49
C TRP A 203 -2.75 -7.49 3.21
N THR A 204 -2.81 -8.50 2.33
CA THR A 204 -2.00 -8.54 1.10
C THR A 204 -2.44 -7.52 0.06
N PHE A 205 -3.76 -7.36 -0.08
CA PHE A 205 -4.34 -6.45 -1.06
C PHE A 205 -5.24 -5.42 -0.39
N TRP A 206 -5.10 -4.19 -0.85
CA TRP A 206 -5.89 -3.07 -0.39
C TRP A 206 -5.98 -2.02 -1.50
N GLY A 207 -6.95 -1.12 -1.39
CA GLY A 207 -7.14 -0.06 -2.36
C GLY A 207 -8.07 1.01 -1.80
N TYR A 208 -8.55 1.87 -2.68
CA TYR A 208 -9.37 3.01 -2.33
C TYR A 208 -10.70 2.97 -3.07
N TYR A 209 -11.70 3.54 -2.45
CA TYR A 209 -12.99 3.81 -3.05
C TYR A 209 -13.02 5.28 -3.50
N LEU A 210 -12.87 5.54 -4.80
CA LEU A 210 -12.86 6.87 -5.39
C LEU A 210 -14.01 6.96 -6.40
N ASN A 211 -14.80 8.04 -6.36
CA ASN A 211 -15.89 8.29 -7.31
C ASN A 211 -16.88 7.12 -7.51
N SER A 212 -17.16 6.39 -6.43
CA SER A 212 -18.02 5.18 -6.41
C SER A 212 -17.42 3.91 -7.02
N GLU A 213 -16.13 3.93 -7.38
CA GLU A 213 -15.39 2.80 -7.92
C GLU A 213 -14.23 2.39 -7.00
N PHE A 214 -13.90 1.10 -7.00
CA PHE A 214 -12.69 0.64 -6.33
C PHE A 214 -11.48 0.83 -7.26
N THR A 215 -10.51 1.59 -6.78
CA THR A 215 -9.19 1.72 -7.37
C THR A 215 -8.22 0.89 -6.55
N THR A 216 -7.71 -0.19 -7.14
CA THR A 216 -6.61 -0.95 -6.56
C THR A 216 -5.41 -0.06 -6.29
N ARG A 217 -4.67 -0.36 -5.23
CA ARG A 217 -3.32 0.18 -5.14
C ARG A 217 -2.40 -0.67 -6.02
N ASP A 218 -1.96 -0.07 -7.12
CA ASP A 218 -0.94 -0.63 -8.00
C ASP A 218 0.32 -0.97 -7.19
N ALA A 219 1.09 -1.96 -7.64
CA ALA A 219 2.32 -2.43 -7.01
C ALA A 219 2.18 -2.90 -5.55
N SER A 220 0.98 -3.29 -5.11
CA SER A 220 0.78 -3.78 -3.73
C SER A 220 1.32 -5.18 -3.51
N ALA A 221 1.34 -6.05 -4.52
CA ALA A 221 1.91 -7.39 -4.42
C ALA A 221 2.64 -7.83 -5.70
N TYR A 222 3.77 -8.51 -5.50
CA TYR A 222 4.60 -9.11 -6.54
C TYR A 222 4.76 -10.60 -6.26
N LEU A 223 4.53 -11.42 -7.28
CA LEU A 223 4.78 -12.85 -7.25
C LEU A 223 6.12 -13.14 -7.93
N TYR A 224 6.99 -13.86 -7.24
CA TYR A 224 8.29 -14.28 -7.73
C TYR A 224 8.37 -15.80 -7.89
N LEU A 225 8.99 -16.25 -8.97
CA LEU A 225 9.34 -17.65 -9.21
C LEU A 225 10.75 -17.70 -9.81
N LYS A 226 11.60 -18.65 -9.40
CA LYS A 226 12.93 -18.79 -10.02
C LYS A 226 12.79 -19.12 -11.51
N LYS A 227 13.68 -18.57 -12.33
CA LYS A 227 13.69 -18.79 -13.79
C LYS A 227 13.92 -20.26 -14.17
N ASP A 228 14.60 -21.04 -13.33
CA ASP A 228 14.89 -22.46 -13.55
C ASP A 228 13.82 -23.41 -13.00
N ALA A 229 12.79 -22.90 -12.31
CA ALA A 229 11.74 -23.72 -11.72
C ALA A 229 10.90 -24.45 -12.78
N VAL A 230 10.65 -23.79 -13.92
CA VAL A 230 9.89 -24.34 -15.06
C VAL A 230 10.36 -23.74 -16.38
N ASP A 231 10.19 -24.50 -17.46
CA ASP A 231 10.31 -23.99 -18.82
C ASP A 231 9.00 -23.33 -19.26
N LEU A 232 8.96 -22.00 -19.23
CA LEU A 232 7.79 -21.21 -19.64
C LEU A 232 7.41 -21.35 -21.13
N THR A 233 8.29 -21.91 -21.96
CA THR A 233 7.98 -22.16 -23.37
C THR A 233 7.23 -23.47 -23.58
N ALA A 234 7.17 -24.33 -22.56
CA ALA A 234 6.62 -25.67 -22.61
C ALA A 234 5.34 -25.84 -21.78
N GLY A 235 4.67 -24.75 -21.42
CA GLY A 235 3.45 -24.81 -20.64
C GLY A 235 2.94 -23.46 -20.15
N LYS A 236 2.00 -23.54 -19.21
CA LYS A 236 1.27 -22.38 -18.69
C LYS A 236 1.35 -22.29 -17.18
N LEU A 237 1.64 -21.09 -16.68
CA LEU A 237 1.52 -20.77 -15.26
C LEU A 237 0.14 -20.20 -14.96
N VAL A 238 -0.50 -20.73 -13.93
CA VAL A 238 -1.81 -20.26 -13.46
C VAL A 238 -1.72 -19.97 -11.98
N LEU A 239 -1.93 -18.71 -11.61
CA LEU A 239 -2.16 -18.28 -10.23
C LEU A 239 -3.66 -18.39 -9.93
N THR A 240 -3.98 -19.04 -8.82
CA THR A 240 -5.37 -19.23 -8.37
C THR A 240 -5.57 -18.59 -7.00
N PHE A 241 -6.61 -17.78 -6.88
CA PHE A 241 -7.11 -17.22 -5.62
C PHE A 241 -8.28 -18.08 -5.15
N VAL A 242 -8.06 -18.80 -4.05
CA VAL A 242 -9.08 -19.63 -3.42
C VAL A 242 -9.88 -18.75 -2.46
N ARG A 243 -11.20 -18.74 -2.62
CA ARG A 243 -12.13 -17.88 -1.87
C ARG A 243 -12.99 -18.72 -0.93
N ASP A 244 -13.41 -18.12 0.18
CA ASP A 244 -14.40 -18.71 1.09
C ASP A 244 -15.78 -18.87 0.44
N GLU A 245 -16.14 -17.93 -0.44
CA GLU A 245 -17.40 -17.90 -1.17
C GLU A 245 -17.17 -17.84 -2.69
N GLY A 246 -17.85 -18.73 -3.40
CA GLY A 246 -17.86 -18.79 -4.87
C GLY A 246 -16.66 -19.51 -5.49
N ASN A 247 -16.56 -19.47 -6.82
CA ASN A 247 -15.51 -20.18 -7.56
C ASN A 247 -14.12 -19.55 -7.34
N PRO A 248 -13.03 -20.32 -7.38
CA PRO A 248 -11.69 -19.75 -7.39
C PRO A 248 -11.49 -18.81 -8.59
N VAL A 249 -10.75 -17.72 -8.39
CA VAL A 249 -10.35 -16.82 -9.48
C VAL A 249 -9.02 -17.31 -10.01
N LYS A 250 -8.92 -17.56 -11.31
CA LYS A 250 -7.70 -18.03 -11.98
C LYS A 250 -7.18 -16.96 -12.93
N VAL A 251 -5.87 -16.76 -12.93
CA VAL A 251 -5.17 -15.87 -13.86
C VAL A 251 -4.00 -16.62 -14.47
N GLU A 252 -3.94 -16.66 -15.80
CA GLU A 252 -2.77 -17.14 -16.54
C GLU A 252 -1.68 -16.06 -16.45
N LEU A 253 -0.49 -16.43 -16.01
CA LEU A 253 0.61 -15.48 -15.87
C LEU A 253 1.31 -15.29 -17.22
N PRO A 254 1.51 -14.04 -17.68
CA PRO A 254 2.17 -13.79 -18.96
C PRO A 254 3.64 -14.21 -18.92
N THR A 255 4.13 -14.78 -20.01
CA THR A 255 5.51 -15.29 -20.11
C THR A 255 6.42 -14.42 -20.98
N LYS A 256 5.87 -13.34 -21.56
CA LYS A 256 6.56 -12.38 -22.45
C LYS A 256 6.04 -10.97 -22.23
#